data_AF-A0A8J6K784-F1
#
_entry.id   AF-A0A8J6K784-F1
#
_cell.length_a   1.000
_cell.length_b   1.000
_cell.length_c   1.000
_cell.angle_alpha   90.00
_cell.angle_beta   90.00
_cell.angle_gamma   90.00
#
_symmetry.space_group_name_H-M   'P 1'
#
loop_
_entity.id
_entity.type
_entity.pdbx_description
1 polymer ?
#
loop_
_entity_poly.entity_id
_entity_poly.type
_entity_poly.pdbx_seq_one_letter_code
_entity_poly.pdbx_strand_id
1 'polypeptide(L)'
;MATEAEPEPCKLSELLDRGWRILEEVEGSSQPTGAREVQDEVKRGLGMLEQATRMVTQLQLFSSNEDLDEISSADIRYLLLPALLGALTLKQVDLSHRLQHLEAARSYFLDFLKRCHDYKVSSFNLPGKEEALQEENEVVRTARAGVPPNLTAMAMQRQAKIERYKQRKELENRLSGLKASVKSGTAEEEQVREFYLLHLQHWVCVALEEVESIDQELPMVKAREMMKVRPFLKVFFW
;
A
#
# COMPACT_ATOMS: atom_id res chain seq x y z
N MET A 1 46.17 7.40 15.85
CA MET A 1 45.16 7.35 14.78
C MET A 1 43.99 6.54 15.33
N ALA A 2 42.92 7.22 15.72
CA ALA A 2 41.68 6.53 16.09
C ALA A 2 41.02 6.08 14.78
N THR A 3 40.81 4.78 14.64
CA THR A 3 39.96 4.22 13.60
C THR A 3 38.54 4.70 13.87
N GLU A 4 38.03 5.62 13.05
CA GLU A 4 36.60 5.89 12.98
C GLU A 4 35.92 4.56 12.64
N ALA A 5 35.19 4.00 13.60
CA ALA A 5 34.35 2.84 13.36
C ALA A 5 33.27 3.27 12.38
N GLU A 6 33.28 2.71 11.17
CA GLU A 6 32.17 2.87 10.24
C GLU A 6 30.87 2.48 10.96
N PRO A 7 29.79 3.26 10.84
CA PRO A 7 28.54 2.94 11.50
C PRO A 7 28.07 1.57 11.03
N GLU A 8 27.80 0.65 11.97
CA GLU A 8 27.33 -0.70 11.65
C GLU A 8 26.10 -0.62 10.71
N PRO A 9 26.08 -1.40 9.63
CA PRO A 9 24.96 -1.39 8.70
C PRO A 9 23.68 -1.82 9.43
N CYS A 10 22.60 -1.03 9.30
CA CYS A 10 21.30 -1.35 9.88
C CYS A 10 20.81 -2.71 9.38
N LYS A 11 20.39 -3.57 10.32
CA LYS A 11 19.84 -4.91 10.00
C LYS A 11 18.50 -4.80 9.29
N LEU A 12 18.21 -5.75 8.40
CA LEU A 12 16.96 -5.80 7.64
C LEU A 12 15.71 -5.78 8.56
N SER A 13 15.74 -6.57 9.63
CA SER A 13 14.64 -6.63 10.61
C SER A 13 14.41 -5.28 11.28
N GLU A 14 15.48 -4.55 11.63
CA GLU A 14 15.40 -3.23 12.25
C GLU A 14 14.85 -2.17 11.30
N LEU A 15 15.22 -2.21 10.02
CA LEU A 15 14.69 -1.29 9.01
C LEU A 15 13.18 -1.45 8.87
N LEU A 16 12.70 -2.69 8.79
CA LEU A 16 11.26 -2.98 8.75
C LEU A 16 10.57 -2.56 10.06
N ASP A 17 11.13 -2.91 11.23
CA ASP A 17 10.50 -2.59 12.52
C ASP A 17 10.40 -1.08 12.76
N ARG A 18 11.44 -0.32 12.40
CA ARG A 18 11.43 1.15 12.54
C ARG A 18 10.51 1.80 11.50
N GLY A 19 10.59 1.39 10.24
CA GLY A 19 9.73 1.95 9.19
C GLY A 19 8.24 1.69 9.44
N TRP A 20 7.89 0.49 9.91
CA TRP A 20 6.52 0.16 10.30
C TRP A 20 6.08 0.92 11.54
N ARG A 21 6.94 1.05 12.57
CA ARG A 21 6.62 1.87 13.75
C ARG A 21 6.33 3.33 13.38
N ILE A 22 7.13 3.92 12.50
CA ILE A 22 6.90 5.28 12.01
C ILE A 22 5.52 5.40 11.36
N LEU A 23 5.10 4.41 10.56
CA LEU A 23 3.75 4.41 10.00
C LEU A 23 2.67 4.35 11.10
N GLU A 24 2.80 3.44 12.09
CA GLU A 24 1.86 3.37 13.23
C GLU A 24 1.78 4.73 13.98
N GLU A 25 2.92 5.39 14.19
CA GLU A 25 3.01 6.68 14.87
C GLU A 25 2.39 7.82 14.06
N VAL A 26 2.64 7.87 12.74
CA VAL A 26 2.06 8.88 11.85
C VAL A 26 0.54 8.72 11.76
N GLU A 27 0.03 7.50 11.75
CA GLU A 27 -1.41 7.22 11.71
C GLU A 27 -2.12 7.47 13.04
N GLY A 28 -1.43 7.26 14.16
CA GLY A 28 -1.94 7.53 15.51
C GLY A 28 -1.73 8.97 16.00
N SER A 29 -0.99 9.80 15.26
CA SER A 29 -0.66 11.16 15.68
C SER A 29 -1.87 12.10 15.64
N SER A 30 -1.99 12.95 16.65
CA SER A 30 -2.95 14.07 16.67
C SER A 30 -2.42 15.32 15.95
N GLN A 31 -1.15 15.30 15.51
CA GLN A 31 -0.54 16.41 14.78
C GLN A 31 -1.05 16.47 13.33
N PRO A 32 -1.13 17.67 12.72
CA PRO A 32 -1.45 17.78 11.30
C PRO A 32 -0.45 17.00 10.44
N THR A 33 -0.94 16.20 9.48
CA THR A 33 -0.07 15.39 8.61
C THR A 33 0.98 16.22 7.88
N GLY A 34 0.66 17.47 7.52
CA GLY A 34 1.59 18.38 6.86
C GLY A 34 2.59 19.09 7.79
N ALA A 35 2.58 18.82 9.09
CA ALA A 35 3.56 19.36 10.03
C ALA A 35 4.97 18.87 9.64
N ARG A 36 5.97 19.74 9.81
CA ARG A 36 7.34 19.46 9.37
C ARG A 36 7.90 18.21 10.03
N GLU A 37 7.70 18.08 11.34
CA GLU A 37 8.17 16.96 12.14
C GLU A 37 7.56 15.64 11.65
N VAL A 38 6.26 15.63 11.34
CA VAL A 38 5.56 14.47 10.79
C VAL A 38 6.09 14.12 9.40
N GLN A 39 6.29 15.12 8.53
CA GLN A 39 6.84 14.88 7.19
C GLN A 39 8.30 14.41 7.22
N ASP A 40 9.10 14.87 8.19
CA ASP A 40 10.46 14.39 8.39
C ASP A 40 10.47 12.93 8.89
N GLU A 41 9.54 12.52 9.76
CA GLU A 41 9.31 11.10 10.10
C GLU A 41 8.88 10.28 8.88
N VAL A 42 7.89 10.74 8.10
CA VAL A 42 7.42 10.03 6.89
C VAL A 42 8.58 9.76 5.92
N LYS A 43 9.43 10.77 5.66
CA LYS A 43 10.60 10.62 4.78
C LYS A 43 11.62 9.62 5.33
N ARG A 44 11.87 9.62 6.65
CA ARG A 44 12.73 8.61 7.29
C ARG A 44 12.17 7.22 7.15
N GLY A 45 10.87 7.05 7.42
CA GLY A 45 10.19 5.76 7.27
C GLY A 45 10.29 5.21 5.85
N LEU A 46 10.04 6.05 4.84
CA LEU A 46 10.21 5.69 3.43
C LEU A 46 11.64 5.23 3.13
N GLY A 47 12.66 6.00 3.53
CA GLY A 47 14.06 5.62 3.32
C GLY A 47 14.44 4.28 3.95
N MET A 48 13.92 3.98 5.15
CA MET A 48 14.15 2.70 5.82
C MET A 48 13.48 1.53 5.08
N LEU A 49 12.22 1.68 4.68
CA LEU A 49 11.49 0.63 3.98
C LEU A 49 12.01 0.39 2.56
N GLU A 50 12.48 1.44 1.87
CA GLU A 50 13.17 1.32 0.58
C GLU A 50 14.49 0.56 0.72
N GLN A 51 15.26 0.85 1.77
CA GLN A 51 16.49 0.11 2.06
C GLN A 51 16.20 -1.36 2.38
N ALA A 52 15.18 -1.63 3.20
CA ALA A 52 14.73 -2.99 3.49
C ALA A 52 14.32 -3.73 2.20
N THR A 53 13.57 -3.06 1.32
CA THR A 53 13.17 -3.62 0.02
C THR A 53 14.38 -4.00 -0.83
N ARG A 54 15.41 -3.13 -0.92
CA ARG A 54 16.65 -3.43 -1.64
C ARG A 54 17.37 -4.66 -1.05
N MET A 55 17.44 -4.76 0.27
CA MET A 55 18.07 -5.91 0.94
C MET A 55 17.31 -7.21 0.70
N VAL A 56 15.97 -7.20 0.78
CA VAL A 56 15.13 -8.37 0.47
C VAL A 56 15.36 -8.86 -0.96
N THR A 57 15.45 -7.94 -1.93
CA THR A 57 15.76 -8.29 -3.32
C THR A 57 17.17 -8.88 -3.46
N GLN A 58 18.17 -8.34 -2.77
CA GLN A 58 19.54 -8.86 -2.79
C GLN A 58 19.65 -10.26 -2.16
N LEU A 59 18.90 -10.51 -1.09
CA LEU A 59 18.84 -11.80 -0.40
C LEU A 59 17.97 -12.83 -1.15
N GLN A 60 17.20 -12.41 -2.16
CA GLN A 60 16.28 -13.25 -2.92
C GLN A 60 15.32 -14.04 -2.03
N LEU A 61 14.77 -13.41 -0.98
CA LEU A 61 13.91 -14.10 0.01
C LEU A 61 12.60 -14.64 -0.57
N PHE A 62 12.21 -14.20 -1.76
CA PHE A 62 10.93 -14.52 -2.38
C PHE A 62 11.10 -14.85 -3.85
N SER A 63 10.45 -15.92 -4.29
CA SER A 63 10.28 -16.29 -5.69
C SER A 63 8.80 -16.44 -6.06
N SER A 64 8.42 -16.02 -7.27
CA SER A 64 7.04 -16.15 -7.77
C SER A 64 6.57 -17.60 -7.96
N ASN A 65 7.48 -18.58 -7.84
CA ASN A 65 7.18 -20.01 -8.00
C ASN A 65 7.15 -20.77 -6.67
N GLU A 66 7.34 -20.10 -5.54
CA GLU A 66 7.30 -20.71 -4.21
C GLU A 66 5.88 -20.70 -3.64
N ASP A 67 5.55 -21.72 -2.86
CA ASP A 67 4.35 -21.70 -2.02
C ASP A 67 4.63 -20.97 -0.69
N LEU A 68 3.60 -20.38 -0.09
CA LEU A 68 3.71 -19.60 1.15
C LEU A 68 4.27 -20.44 2.33
N ASP A 69 4.09 -21.75 2.30
CA ASP A 69 4.59 -22.70 3.30
C ASP A 69 6.11 -22.93 3.19
N GLU A 70 6.73 -22.54 2.08
CA GLU A 70 8.18 -22.61 1.89
C GLU A 70 8.90 -21.37 2.48
N ILE A 71 8.15 -20.31 2.81
CA ILE A 71 8.70 -19.11 3.45
C ILE A 71 8.78 -19.30 4.96
N SER A 72 9.95 -18.99 5.53
CA SER A 72 10.16 -19.03 6.98
C SER A 72 9.22 -18.07 7.72
N SER A 73 8.78 -18.44 8.92
CA SER A 73 7.90 -17.62 9.77
C SER A 73 8.49 -16.22 10.03
N ALA A 74 9.82 -16.11 10.07
CA ALA A 74 10.54 -14.86 10.27
C ALA A 74 10.58 -13.96 9.02
N ASP A 75 10.45 -14.52 7.82
CA ASP A 75 10.57 -13.79 6.56
C ASP A 75 9.22 -13.31 6.00
N ILE A 76 8.10 -13.95 6.39
CA ILE A 76 6.74 -13.56 5.96
C ILE A 76 6.48 -12.06 6.14
N ARG A 77 6.97 -11.47 7.24
CA ARG A 77 6.81 -10.03 7.53
C ARG A 77 7.37 -9.12 6.43
N TYR A 78 8.33 -9.56 5.64
CA TYR A 78 8.90 -8.75 4.55
C TYR A 78 8.00 -8.69 3.31
N LEU A 79 7.01 -9.57 3.18
CA LEU A 79 5.98 -9.45 2.14
C LEU A 79 5.14 -8.18 2.29
N LEU A 80 5.11 -7.57 3.49
CA LEU A 80 4.39 -6.33 3.78
C LEU A 80 5.08 -5.07 3.25
N LEU A 81 6.36 -5.14 2.88
CA LEU A 81 7.16 -3.96 2.51
C LEU A 81 6.49 -3.06 1.47
N PRO A 82 5.94 -3.57 0.35
CA PRO A 82 5.30 -2.71 -0.63
C PRO A 82 4.01 -2.07 -0.07
N ALA A 83 3.21 -2.77 0.74
CA ALA A 83 2.02 -2.18 1.36
C ALA A 83 2.38 -1.01 2.30
N LEU A 84 3.41 -1.19 3.13
CA LEU A 84 3.90 -0.16 4.06
C LEU A 84 4.48 1.05 3.30
N LEU A 85 5.22 0.81 2.21
CA LEU A 85 5.70 1.87 1.32
C LEU A 85 4.55 2.65 0.68
N GLY A 86 3.53 1.96 0.17
CA GLY A 86 2.33 2.58 -0.37
C GLY A 86 1.64 3.48 0.66
N ALA A 87 1.43 2.96 1.87
CA ALA A 87 0.78 3.70 2.96
C ALA A 87 1.55 4.96 3.37
N LEU A 88 2.87 4.86 3.59
CA LEU A 88 3.70 6.03 3.92
C LEU A 88 3.78 7.03 2.77
N THR A 89 3.81 6.54 1.52
CA THR A 89 3.82 7.41 0.33
C THR A 89 2.58 8.30 0.31
N LEU A 90 1.41 7.76 0.68
CA LEU A 90 0.17 8.54 0.79
C LEU A 90 0.15 9.57 1.92
N LYS A 91 1.02 9.43 2.94
CA LYS A 91 1.17 10.42 4.02
C LYS A 91 2.04 11.62 3.63
N GLN A 92 2.69 11.60 2.46
CA GLN A 92 3.48 12.74 1.99
C GLN A 92 2.57 13.91 1.56
N VAL A 93 2.82 15.09 2.12
CA VAL A 93 2.09 16.32 1.81
C VAL A 93 2.94 17.21 0.92
N ASP A 94 2.85 16.98 -0.39
CA ASP A 94 3.41 17.85 -1.42
C ASP A 94 2.44 17.95 -2.60
N LEU A 95 1.82 19.12 -2.77
CA LEU A 95 0.83 19.36 -3.83
C LEU A 95 1.43 19.34 -5.23
N SER A 96 2.72 19.66 -5.37
CA SER A 96 3.42 19.69 -6.65
C SER A 96 3.77 18.29 -7.14
N HIS A 97 4.04 17.37 -6.19
CA HIS A 97 4.38 15.98 -6.49
C HIS A 97 3.22 14.99 -6.19
N ARG A 98 2.02 15.48 -5.87
CA ARG A 98 0.87 14.61 -5.51
C ARG A 98 0.57 13.57 -6.58
N LEU A 99 0.66 13.92 -7.86
CA LEU A 99 0.46 12.96 -8.95
C LEU A 99 1.45 11.80 -8.86
N GLN A 100 2.73 12.11 -8.67
CA GLN A 100 3.80 11.11 -8.56
C GLN A 100 3.61 10.25 -7.30
N HIS A 101 3.21 10.85 -6.17
CA HIS A 101 2.92 10.10 -4.94
C HIS A 101 1.76 9.11 -5.13
N LEU A 102 0.69 9.52 -5.82
CA LEU A 102 -0.44 8.64 -6.11
C LEU A 102 -0.02 7.48 -7.04
N GLU A 103 0.72 7.77 -8.11
CA GLU A 103 1.18 6.75 -9.06
C GLU A 103 2.15 5.76 -8.39
N ALA A 104 3.07 6.26 -7.55
CA ALA A 104 3.99 5.43 -6.78
C ALA A 104 3.24 4.56 -5.75
N ALA A 105 2.36 5.15 -4.94
CA ALA A 105 1.56 4.42 -3.96
C ALA A 105 0.72 3.32 -4.62
N ARG A 106 0.08 3.63 -5.77
CA ARG A 106 -0.66 2.64 -6.55
C ARG A 106 0.22 1.48 -6.99
N SER A 107 1.42 1.77 -7.53
CA SER A 107 2.38 0.75 -7.93
C SER A 107 2.77 -0.15 -6.76
N TYR A 108 3.02 0.43 -5.60
CA TYR A 108 3.38 -0.32 -4.39
C TYR A 108 2.24 -1.23 -3.91
N PHE A 109 1.00 -0.74 -3.86
CA PHE A 109 -0.14 -1.56 -3.47
C PHE A 109 -0.42 -2.67 -4.50
N LEU A 110 -0.28 -2.41 -5.80
CA LEU A 110 -0.46 -3.45 -6.82
C LEU A 110 0.65 -4.52 -6.77
N ASP A 111 1.90 -4.14 -6.49
CA ASP A 111 2.98 -5.11 -6.26
C ASP A 111 2.67 -5.99 -5.04
N PHE A 112 2.25 -5.38 -3.93
CA PHE A 112 1.81 -6.11 -2.75
C PHE A 112 0.67 -7.09 -3.04
N LEU A 113 -0.41 -6.60 -3.66
CA LEU A 113 -1.57 -7.43 -4.01
C LEU A 113 -1.17 -8.57 -4.96
N LYS A 114 -0.35 -8.29 -5.97
CA LYS A 114 0.14 -9.35 -6.87
C LYS A 114 0.90 -10.42 -6.09
N ARG A 115 1.81 -10.05 -5.20
CA ARG A 115 2.53 -11.01 -4.34
C ARG A 115 1.58 -11.83 -3.48
N CYS A 116 0.62 -11.18 -2.81
CA CYS A 116 -0.37 -11.88 -1.99
C CYS A 116 -1.25 -12.84 -2.81
N HIS A 117 -1.56 -12.49 -4.05
CA HIS A 117 -2.25 -13.38 -4.98
C HIS A 117 -1.38 -14.58 -5.37
N ASP A 118 -0.13 -14.35 -5.76
CA ASP A 118 0.80 -15.40 -6.20
C ASP A 118 1.08 -16.42 -5.07
N TYR A 119 1.24 -15.93 -3.84
CA TYR A 119 1.38 -16.76 -2.64
C TYR A 119 0.04 -17.25 -2.04
N LYS A 120 -1.10 -16.98 -2.68
CA LYS A 120 -2.44 -17.43 -2.25
C LYS A 120 -2.79 -17.04 -0.79
N VAL A 121 -2.32 -15.88 -0.33
CA VAL A 121 -2.55 -15.36 1.04
C VAL A 121 -4.04 -15.17 1.34
N SER A 122 -4.79 -14.71 0.34
CA SER A 122 -6.23 -14.48 0.43
C SER A 122 -6.87 -14.59 -0.95
N SER A 123 -8.15 -14.96 -1.00
CA SER A 123 -8.94 -14.99 -2.23
C SER A 123 -9.49 -13.59 -2.52
N PHE A 124 -9.02 -12.93 -3.57
CA PHE A 124 -9.55 -11.66 -4.06
C PHE A 124 -9.26 -11.47 -5.56
N ASN A 125 -9.96 -10.53 -6.18
CA ASN A 125 -9.71 -10.16 -7.58
C ASN A 125 -8.63 -9.08 -7.65
N LEU A 126 -7.59 -9.32 -8.44
CA LEU A 126 -6.51 -8.36 -8.63
C LEU A 126 -7.01 -7.16 -9.47
N PRO A 127 -6.92 -5.91 -8.96
CA PRO A 127 -7.29 -4.72 -9.72
C PRO A 127 -6.49 -4.62 -11.03
N GLY A 128 -7.11 -4.13 -12.11
CA GLY A 128 -6.49 -4.03 -13.44
C GLY A 128 -6.49 -5.30 -14.30
N LYS A 129 -6.80 -6.49 -13.74
CA LYS A 129 -6.85 -7.74 -14.54
C LYS A 129 -8.17 -7.93 -15.30
N GLU A 130 -9.27 -7.38 -14.75
CA GLU A 130 -10.62 -7.46 -15.35
C GLU A 130 -11.01 -6.17 -16.10
N GLU A 131 -10.46 -5.02 -15.69
CA GLU A 131 -10.68 -3.72 -16.34
C GLU A 131 -10.19 -3.72 -17.79
N ALA A 132 -9.05 -4.36 -18.10
CA ALA A 132 -8.55 -4.47 -19.47
C ALA A 132 -9.49 -5.26 -20.42
N LEU A 133 -10.34 -6.14 -19.89
CA LEU A 133 -11.32 -6.90 -20.67
C LEU A 133 -12.68 -6.17 -20.79
N GLN A 134 -12.97 -5.24 -19.87
CA GLN A 134 -14.22 -4.48 -19.81
C GLN A 134 -14.10 -3.08 -20.45
N GLU A 135 -12.92 -2.45 -20.41
CA GLU A 135 -12.66 -1.14 -21.00
C GLU A 135 -12.84 -1.16 -22.54
N GLU A 136 -12.49 -2.25 -23.22
CA GLU A 136 -12.79 -2.42 -24.66
C GLU A 136 -14.31 -2.42 -24.95
N ASN A 137 -15.14 -2.83 -23.98
CA ASN A 137 -16.60 -2.87 -24.13
C ASN A 137 -17.32 -1.61 -23.61
N GLU A 138 -16.75 -0.87 -22.65
CA GLU A 138 -17.37 0.33 -22.06
C GLU A 138 -17.04 1.63 -22.79
N VAL A 139 -15.85 1.76 -23.38
CA VAL A 139 -15.48 2.96 -24.19
C VAL A 139 -16.37 3.07 -25.44
N VAL A 140 -16.92 1.94 -25.92
CA VAL A 140 -17.89 1.91 -27.03
C VAL A 140 -19.32 2.25 -26.58
N ARG A 141 -19.67 2.08 -25.30
CA ARG A 141 -21.03 2.27 -24.76
C ARG A 141 -21.31 3.67 -24.22
N THR A 142 -20.30 4.32 -23.63
CA THR A 142 -20.47 5.66 -23.01
C THR A 142 -20.56 6.81 -24.02
N ALA A 143 -20.23 6.57 -25.30
CA ALA A 143 -20.45 7.52 -26.39
C ALA A 143 -21.92 7.59 -26.86
N ARG A 144 -22.83 6.76 -26.33
CA ARG A 144 -24.27 6.79 -26.66
C ARG A 144 -25.14 6.90 -25.41
N ALA A 145 -25.60 8.12 -25.16
CA ALA A 145 -26.87 8.49 -24.50
C ALA A 145 -27.28 7.79 -23.19
N GLY A 146 -27.38 8.58 -22.11
CA GLY A 146 -28.48 8.47 -21.13
C GLY A 146 -28.75 7.12 -20.47
N VAL A 147 -27.72 6.29 -20.25
CA VAL A 147 -27.89 5.00 -19.56
C VAL A 147 -28.21 5.27 -18.09
N PRO A 148 -29.35 4.79 -17.55
CA PRO A 148 -29.65 4.94 -16.13
C PRO A 148 -28.60 4.21 -15.29
N PRO A 149 -28.27 4.71 -14.08
CA PRO A 149 -27.28 4.07 -13.23
C PRO A 149 -27.66 2.61 -13.00
N ASN A 150 -26.72 1.69 -13.24
CA ASN A 150 -26.92 0.27 -13.05
C ASN A 150 -27.01 -0.04 -11.54
N LEU A 151 -28.22 0.04 -11.00
CA LEU A 151 -28.50 -0.15 -9.57
C LEU A 151 -27.97 -1.49 -9.04
N THR A 152 -27.94 -2.53 -9.88
CA THR A 152 -27.39 -3.84 -9.54
C THR A 152 -25.88 -3.77 -9.33
N ALA A 153 -25.15 -3.11 -10.23
CA ALA A 153 -23.70 -2.91 -10.08
C ALA A 153 -23.37 -2.08 -8.83
N MET A 154 -24.13 -1.02 -8.56
CA MET A 154 -23.99 -0.21 -7.34
C MET A 154 -24.28 -1.02 -6.06
N ALA A 155 -25.30 -1.87 -6.07
CA ALA A 155 -25.63 -2.74 -4.95
C ALA A 155 -24.52 -3.77 -4.69
N MET A 156 -23.95 -4.38 -5.75
CA MET A 156 -22.81 -5.29 -5.65
C MET A 156 -21.56 -4.59 -5.09
N GLN A 157 -21.25 -3.38 -5.58
CA GLN A 157 -20.12 -2.60 -5.07
C GLN A 157 -20.30 -2.26 -3.58
N ARG A 158 -21.51 -1.85 -3.18
CA ARG A 158 -21.83 -1.58 -1.78
C ARG A 158 -21.68 -2.84 -0.92
N GLN A 159 -22.17 -3.98 -1.39
CA GLN A 159 -22.09 -5.25 -0.68
C GLN A 159 -20.64 -5.69 -0.47
N ALA A 160 -19.81 -5.59 -1.53
CA ALA A 160 -18.38 -5.90 -1.45
C ALA A 160 -17.65 -5.04 -0.41
N LYS A 161 -17.97 -3.74 -0.33
CA LYS A 161 -17.41 -2.84 0.71
C LYS A 161 -17.84 -3.22 2.12
N ILE A 162 -19.10 -3.62 2.32
CA ILE A 162 -19.60 -4.07 3.63
C ILE A 162 -18.89 -5.35 4.06
N GLU A 163 -18.71 -6.31 3.15
CA GLU A 163 -18.01 -7.56 3.42
C GLU A 163 -16.54 -7.32 3.77
N ARG A 164 -15.85 -6.49 2.99
CA ARG A 164 -14.46 -6.11 3.26
C ARG A 164 -14.30 -5.41 4.61
N TYR A 165 -15.21 -4.50 4.96
CA TYR A 165 -15.21 -3.85 6.27
C TYR A 165 -15.37 -4.85 7.42
N LYS A 166 -16.27 -5.82 7.29
CA LYS A 166 -16.46 -6.89 8.30
C LYS A 166 -15.21 -7.76 8.44
N GLN A 167 -14.62 -8.16 7.31
CA GLN A 167 -13.39 -8.94 7.29
C GLN A 167 -12.24 -8.18 7.97
N ARG A 168 -12.03 -6.91 7.62
CA ARG A 168 -10.99 -6.08 8.24
C ARG A 168 -11.17 -6.00 9.75
N LYS A 169 -12.39 -5.76 10.23
CA LYS A 169 -12.67 -5.68 11.67
C LYS A 169 -12.38 -6.99 12.40
N GLU A 170 -12.69 -8.13 11.79
CA GLU A 170 -12.38 -9.44 12.37
C GLU A 170 -10.87 -9.68 12.44
N LEU A 171 -10.13 -9.31 11.39
CA LEU A 171 -8.68 -9.40 11.36
C LEU A 171 -8.02 -8.51 12.42
N GLU A 172 -8.48 -7.27 12.59
CA GLU A 172 -8.03 -6.35 13.65
C GLU A 172 -8.24 -6.94 15.05
N ASN A 173 -9.40 -7.56 15.29
CA ASN A 173 -9.69 -8.22 16.58
C ASN A 173 -8.69 -9.37 16.84
N ARG A 174 -8.46 -10.25 15.87
CA ARG A 174 -7.52 -11.37 16.02
C ARG A 174 -6.08 -10.89 16.21
N LEU A 175 -5.65 -9.91 15.43
CA LEU A 175 -4.33 -9.28 15.57
C LEU A 175 -4.14 -8.68 16.97
N SER A 176 -5.17 -8.05 17.54
CA SER A 176 -5.09 -7.47 18.89
C SER A 176 -4.79 -8.53 19.97
N GLY A 177 -5.30 -9.75 19.81
CA GLY A 177 -5.07 -10.86 20.74
C GLY A 177 -3.63 -11.42 20.70
N LEU A 178 -2.97 -11.37 19.54
CA LEU A 178 -1.61 -11.89 19.35
C LEU A 178 -0.52 -10.81 19.53
N LYS A 179 -0.86 -9.52 19.40
CA LYS A 179 0.10 -8.42 19.36
C LYS A 179 1.03 -8.38 20.59
N ALA A 180 0.48 -8.62 21.78
CA ALA A 180 1.26 -8.55 23.02
C ALA A 180 2.33 -9.64 23.10
N SER A 181 1.97 -10.91 22.87
CA SER A 181 2.88 -12.06 22.98
C SER A 181 3.97 -12.04 21.90
N VAL A 182 3.64 -11.61 20.68
CA VAL A 182 4.62 -11.49 19.60
C VAL A 182 5.60 -10.35 19.88
N LYS A 183 5.12 -9.18 20.32
CA LYS A 183 6.00 -8.05 20.67
C LYS A 183 6.89 -8.32 21.89
N SER A 184 6.44 -9.12 22.86
CA SER A 184 7.25 -9.53 24.02
C SER A 184 8.21 -10.68 23.72
N GLY A 185 8.15 -11.29 22.52
CA GLY A 185 8.97 -12.45 22.16
C GLY A 185 8.62 -13.73 22.92
N THR A 186 7.43 -13.79 23.52
CA THR A 186 6.93 -14.96 24.25
C THR A 186 6.00 -15.83 23.41
N ALA A 187 5.67 -15.39 22.21
CA ALA A 187 4.86 -16.15 21.25
C ALA A 187 5.66 -17.34 20.70
N GLU A 188 4.98 -18.47 20.55
CA GLU A 188 5.52 -19.63 19.84
C GLU A 188 5.62 -19.35 18.33
N GLU A 189 6.43 -20.11 17.61
CA GLU A 189 6.67 -19.89 16.17
C GLU A 189 5.37 -19.89 15.36
N GLU A 190 4.45 -20.80 15.65
CA GLU A 190 3.13 -20.88 14.99
C GLU A 190 2.30 -19.62 15.21
N GLN A 191 2.35 -19.04 16.41
CA GLN A 191 1.65 -17.79 16.72
C GLN A 191 2.28 -16.59 16.01
N VAL A 192 3.61 -16.57 15.86
CA VAL A 192 4.32 -15.55 15.09
C VAL A 192 3.95 -15.66 13.61
N ARG A 193 3.89 -16.88 13.07
CA ARG A 193 3.45 -17.13 11.69
C ARG A 193 2.01 -16.67 11.49
N GLU A 194 1.09 -17.07 12.36
CA GLU A 194 -0.33 -16.65 12.32
C GLU A 194 -0.44 -15.12 12.35
N PHE A 195 0.30 -14.45 13.25
CA PHE A 195 0.29 -13.01 13.38
C PHE A 195 0.65 -12.29 12.07
N TYR A 196 1.71 -12.73 11.39
CA TYR A 196 2.11 -12.10 10.13
C TYR A 196 1.18 -12.46 8.96
N LEU A 197 0.62 -13.66 8.93
CA LEU A 197 -0.41 -14.03 7.95
C LEU A 197 -1.68 -13.18 8.09
N LEU A 198 -2.15 -12.96 9.32
CA LEU A 198 -3.28 -12.08 9.60
C LEU A 198 -2.97 -10.63 9.19
N HIS A 199 -1.73 -10.17 9.39
CA HIS A 199 -1.31 -8.87 8.90
C HIS A 199 -1.34 -8.77 7.38
N LEU A 200 -0.88 -9.79 6.65
CA LEU A 200 -0.97 -9.80 5.19
C LEU A 200 -2.43 -9.73 4.72
N GLN A 201 -3.32 -10.52 5.31
CA GLN A 201 -4.75 -10.48 4.99
C GLN A 201 -5.37 -9.11 5.30
N HIS A 202 -5.03 -8.51 6.44
CA HIS A 202 -5.47 -7.17 6.79
C HIS A 202 -5.01 -6.14 5.76
N TRP A 203 -3.72 -6.18 5.38
CA TRP A 203 -3.16 -5.29 4.40
C TRP A 203 -3.71 -5.52 2.98
N VAL A 204 -4.17 -6.72 2.64
CA VAL A 204 -4.92 -6.96 1.38
C VAL A 204 -6.22 -6.16 1.37
N CYS A 205 -6.97 -6.15 2.47
CA CYS A 205 -8.18 -5.33 2.57
C CYS A 205 -7.85 -3.83 2.43
N VAL A 206 -6.82 -3.35 3.12
CA VAL A 206 -6.39 -1.94 3.06
C VAL A 206 -5.94 -1.57 1.64
N ALA A 207 -5.05 -2.36 1.03
CA ALA A 207 -4.51 -2.08 -0.30
C ALA A 207 -5.60 -2.02 -1.38
N LEU A 208 -6.61 -2.88 -1.32
CA LEU A 208 -7.76 -2.83 -2.25
C LEU A 208 -8.55 -1.52 -2.10
N GLU A 209 -8.81 -1.08 -0.86
CA GLU A 209 -9.50 0.19 -0.60
C GLU A 209 -8.68 1.41 -1.04
N GLU A 210 -7.37 1.38 -0.78
CA GLU A 210 -6.47 2.46 -1.20
C GLU A 210 -6.33 2.53 -2.72
N VAL A 211 -6.24 1.40 -3.43
CA VAL A 211 -6.23 1.39 -4.90
C VAL A 211 -7.53 1.98 -5.45
N GLU A 212 -8.70 1.59 -4.93
CA GLU A 212 -9.98 2.19 -5.33
C GLU A 212 -10.00 3.71 -5.08
N SER A 213 -9.45 4.16 -3.95
CA SER A 213 -9.42 5.59 -3.62
C SER A 213 -8.45 6.36 -4.52
N ILE A 214 -7.27 5.80 -4.79
CA ILE A 214 -6.27 6.39 -5.68
C ILE A 214 -6.83 6.50 -7.10
N ASP A 215 -7.52 5.47 -7.59
CA ASP A 215 -8.08 5.46 -8.95
C ASP A 215 -9.20 6.49 -9.14
N GLN A 216 -9.91 6.85 -8.07
CA GLN A 216 -10.84 7.98 -8.09
C GLN A 216 -10.11 9.34 -8.06
N GLU A 217 -9.01 9.46 -7.30
CA GLU A 217 -8.27 10.71 -7.16
C GLU A 217 -7.42 11.05 -8.40
N LEU A 218 -6.81 10.04 -9.03
CA LEU A 218 -5.86 10.20 -10.13
C LEU A 218 -6.40 11.05 -11.30
N PRO A 219 -7.61 10.82 -11.85
CA PRO A 219 -8.15 11.64 -12.93
C PRO A 219 -8.30 13.12 -12.55
N MET A 220 -8.72 13.39 -11.30
CA MET A 220 -8.90 14.76 -10.80
C MET A 220 -7.56 15.49 -10.69
N VAL A 221 -6.54 14.83 -10.16
CA VAL A 221 -5.19 15.40 -10.04
C VAL A 221 -4.56 15.61 -11.42
N LYS A 222 -4.70 14.65 -12.34
CA LYS A 222 -4.22 14.77 -13.73
C LYS A 222 -4.86 15.95 -14.45
N ALA A 223 -6.18 16.12 -14.35
CA ALA A 223 -6.89 17.26 -14.93
C ALA A 223 -6.38 18.60 -14.37
N ARG A 224 -6.13 18.67 -13.05
CA ARG A 224 -5.58 19.86 -12.39
C ARG A 224 -4.18 20.21 -12.90
N GLU A 225 -3.29 19.23 -13.06
CA GLU A 225 -1.94 19.46 -13.60
C GLU A 225 -1.98 19.92 -15.06
N MET A 226 -2.85 19.33 -15.90
CA MET A 226 -3.03 19.77 -17.29
C MET A 226 -3.52 21.23 -17.39
N MET A 227 -4.35 21.69 -16.45
CA MET A 227 -4.78 23.10 -16.40
C MET A 227 -3.65 24.05 -16.01
N LYS A 228 -2.73 23.66 -15.12
CA LYS A 228 -1.54 24.46 -14.77
C LYS A 228 -0.56 24.60 -15.95
N VAL A 229 -0.43 23.56 -16.77
CA VAL A 229 0.48 23.52 -17.94
C VAL A 229 -0.04 24.30 -19.13
N ARG A 230 -1.29 24.80 -19.09
CA ARG A 230 -1.82 25.78 -20.06
C ARG A 230 -1.75 27.20 -19.47
N PRO A 231 -0.57 27.85 -19.37
CA PRO A 231 -0.57 29.28 -19.20
C PRO A 231 -1.20 29.86 -20.48
N PHE A 232 -2.16 30.77 -20.29
CA PHE A 232 -2.78 31.59 -21.33
C PHE A 232 -1.95 31.64 -22.61
N LEU A 233 -2.40 30.96 -23.68
CA LEU A 233 -2.13 31.48 -25.02
C LEU A 233 -2.77 32.87 -25.01
N LYS A 234 -1.98 33.89 -24.66
CA LYS A 234 -2.25 35.25 -25.08
C LYS A 234 -2.21 35.18 -26.60
N VAL A 235 -3.39 35.01 -27.16
CA VAL A 235 -3.68 35.25 -28.55
C VAL A 235 -3.32 36.72 -28.79
N PHE A 236 -2.07 36.95 -29.16
CA PHE A 236 -1.65 38.20 -29.79
C PHE A 236 -2.22 38.14 -31.21
N PHE A 237 -3.42 38.69 -31.39
CA PHE A 237 -3.83 39.19 -32.70
C PHE A 237 -3.36 40.64 -32.80
N TRP A 238 -2.65 40.89 -33.90
CA TRP A 238 -1.99 42.13 -34.30
C TRP A 238 -2.98 43.27 -34.54
#